data_AF-A0A7G8E5K1-F1
#
_entry.id   AF-A0A7G8E5K1-F1
#
_cell.length_a   1.000
_cell.length_b   1.000
_cell.length_c   1.000
_cell.angle_alpha   90.00
_cell.angle_beta   90.00
_cell.angle_gamma   90.00
#
_symmetry.space_group_name_H-M   'P 1'
#
loop_
_entity.id
_entity.type
_entity.pdbx_description
1 polymer ?
#
loop_
_entity_poly.entity_id
_entity_poly.type
_entity_poly.pdbx_seq_one_letter_code
_entity_poly.pdbx_strand_id
1 'polypeptide(L)' 'MASFNISIEGGASFSCPDDAFILDAAEEAGVDLPYSCRAAPVPPAPAVW' A
#
# COMPACT_ATOMS: atom_id res chain seq x y z
N MET A 1 8.57 -16.71 1.41
CA MET A 1 8.20 -15.39 1.95
C MET A 1 9.40 -14.49 1.79
N ALA A 2 9.45 -13.80 0.66
CA ALA A 2 10.43 -12.76 0.41
C ALA A 2 9.97 -11.50 1.16
N SER A 3 10.92 -10.75 1.72
CA SER A 3 10.62 -9.44 2.26
C SER A 3 11.27 -8.40 1.38
N PHE A 4 10.53 -7.33 1.07
CA PHE A 4 11.00 -6.20 0.30
C PHE A 4 11.23 -5.01 1.24
N ASN A 5 12.31 -4.28 1.00
CA ASN A 5 12.61 -3.05 1.74
C ASN A 5 12.06 -1.86 0.96
N ILE A 6 10.95 -1.30 1.43
CA ILE A 6 10.29 -0.15 0.79
C ILE A 6 10.85 1.13 1.40
N SER A 7 11.29 2.06 0.54
CA SER A 7 11.71 3.41 0.92
C SER A 7 10.74 4.42 0.34
N ILE A 8 10.18 5.27 1.19
CA ILE A 8 9.21 6.31 0.82
C ILE A 8 9.94 7.64 0.66
N GLU A 9 9.56 8.45 -0.32
CA GLU A 9 10.11 9.81 -0.53
C GLU A 9 9.86 10.77 0.65
N GLY A 10 9.06 10.36 1.64
CA GLY A 10 8.90 11.02 2.94
C GLY A 10 9.98 10.68 3.98
N GLY A 11 10.98 9.88 3.62
CA GLY A 11 12.14 9.55 4.47
C GLY A 11 11.99 8.32 5.35
N ALA A 12 10.84 7.64 5.29
CA ALA A 12 10.60 6.41 6.04
C ALA A 12 10.93 5.17 5.20
N SER A 13 11.53 4.16 5.84
CA SER A 13 11.79 2.86 5.24
C SER A 13 11.32 1.74 6.16
N PHE A 14 10.68 0.72 5.58
CA PHE A 14 10.17 -0.42 6.32
C PHE A 14 10.25 -1.71 5.51
N SER A 15 10.22 -2.83 6.23
CA SER A 15 10.27 -4.18 5.68
C SER A 15 8.84 -4.66 5.50
N CYS A 16 8.44 -4.98 4.27
CA CYS A 16 7.13 -5.55 3.98
C CYS A 16 7.29 -6.97 3.42
N PRO A 17 6.59 -7.96 3.98
CA PRO A 17 6.42 -9.26 3.35
C PRO A 17 5.76 -9.14 1.97
N ASP A 18 6.06 -10.07 1.07
CA ASP A 18 5.39 -10.18 -0.24
C ASP A 18 3.92 -10.64 -0.13
N ASP A 19 3.57 -11.29 0.97
CA ASP A 19 2.23 -11.78 1.32
C ASP A 19 1.40 -10.78 2.16
N ALA A 20 1.94 -9.60 2.47
CA ALA A 20 1.27 -8.60 3.32
C ALA A 20 1.03 -7.27 2.57
N PHE A 21 0.03 -6.52 3.00
CA PHE A 21 -0.23 -5.20 2.44
C PHE A 21 0.81 -4.20 2.93
N ILE A 22 1.38 -3.43 2.00
CA ILE A 22 2.37 -2.38 2.28
C ILE A 22 1.81 -1.32 3.24
N LEU A 23 0.49 -1.06 3.21
CA LEU A 23 -0.18 -0.16 4.16
C LEU A 23 -0.11 -0.68 5.60
N ASP A 24 -0.38 -1.97 5.79
CA ASP A 24 -0.40 -2.63 7.10
C ASP A 24 1.02 -2.69 7.68
N ALA A 25 2.00 -3.08 6.87
CA ALA A 25 3.41 -3.06 7.25
C ALA A 25 3.94 -1.65 7.57
N ALA A 26 3.40 -0.61 6.92
CA ALA A 26 3.74 0.78 7.23
C ALA A 26 3.10 1.23 8.55
N GLU A 27 1.82 0.94 8.79
CA GLU A 27 1.13 1.25 10.05
C GLU A 27 1.80 0.54 11.24
N GLU A 28 2.19 -0.72 11.08
CA GLU A 28 2.90 -1.49 12.09
C GLU A 28 4.31 -0.94 12.37
N ALA A 29 4.95 -0.38 11.35
CA ALA A 29 6.21 0.37 11.47
C ALA A 29 6.03 1.81 12.00
N GLY A 30 4.79 2.27 12.21
CA GLY A 30 4.49 3.65 12.63
C GLY A 30 4.73 4.69 11.54
N VAL A 31 4.72 4.27 10.28
CA VAL A 31 4.90 5.11 9.08
C VAL A 31 3.54 5.48 8.51
N ASP A 32 3.14 6.73 8.68
CA ASP A 32 1.92 7.27 8.06
C ASP A 32 2.18 7.52 6.57
N LEU A 33 1.78 6.58 5.73
CA LEU A 33 1.85 6.73 4.27
C LEU A 33 0.79 7.73 3.82
N PRO A 34 1.16 8.81 3.10
CA PRO A 34 0.18 9.73 2.53
C PRO A 34 -0.62 9.00 1.44
N TYR A 35 -1.74 8.42 1.82
CA TYR A 35 -2.63 7.70 0.92
C TYR A 35 -3.72 8.64 0.41
N SER A 36 -3.62 9.03 -0.87
CA SER A 36 -4.56 9.99 -1.47
C SER A 36 -5.90 9.35 -1.88
N CYS A 37 -5.95 8.02 -2.04
CA CYS A 37 -7.09 7.33 -2.64
C CYS A 37 -7.51 6.08 -1.86
N ARG A 38 -8.15 6.27 -0.71
CA ARG A 38 -8.91 5.23 0.01
C ARG A 38 -10.24 4.86 -0.66
N ALA A 39 -10.27 5.01 -1.98
CA ALA A 39 -11.26 4.46 -2.88
C ALA A 39 -10.48 3.74 -3.97
N ALA A 40 -10.46 2.41 -3.92
CA ALA A 40 -10.27 1.66 -5.15
C ALA A 40 -11.25 2.24 -6.17
N PRO A 41 -10.85 2.56 -7.42
CA PRO A 41 -11.80 2.86 -8.46
C PRO A 41 -12.69 1.62 -8.57
N VAL A 42 -13.88 1.67 -7.96
CA VAL A 42 -14.93 0.69 -8.20
C VAL A 42 -15.18 0.77 -9.70
N PRO A 43 -14.86 -0.27 -10.49
CA PRO A 43 -15.22 -0.22 -11.89
C PRO A 43 -16.74 -0.13 -11.95
N PRO A 44 -17.33 0.85 -12.66
CA PRO A 44 -18.76 0.80 -12.90
C PRO A 44 -19.03 -0.49 -13.69
N ALA A 45 -19.77 -1.41 -13.06
CA ALA A 45 -20.26 -2.62 -13.70
C ALA A 45 -21.16 -2.26 -14.90
N PRO A 46 -21.39 -3.26 -15.76
CA PRO A 46 -20.76 -3.42 -17.07
C PRO A 46 -21.24 -2.39 -18.11
N ALA A 47 -20.31 -1.93 -18.93
CA ALA A 47 -20.63 -1.34 -20.23
C ALA A 47 -21.40 -2.38 -21.06
N VAL A 48 -22.71 -2.16 -21.20
CA VAL A 48 -23.52 -2.75 -22.26
C VAL A 48 -23.04 -2.13 -23.58
N TRP A 49 -22.37 -2.95 -24.38
CA TRP A 49 -22.20 -2.73 -25.81
C TRP A 49 -23.55 -2.86 -26.53
#